data_AF-A0AAV7UM17-F1
#
_entry.id   AF-A0AAV7UM17-F1
#
_cell.length_a   1.000
_cell.length_b   1.000
_cell.length_c   1.000
_cell.angle_alpha   90.00
_cell.angle_beta   90.00
_cell.angle_gamma   90.00
#
_symmetry.space_group_name_H-M   'P 1'
#
loop_
_entity.id
_entity.type
_entity.pdbx_description
1 polymer ?
#
loop_
_entity_poly.entity_id
_entity_poly.type
_entity_poly.pdbx_seq_one_letter_code
_entity_poly.pdbx_strand_id
1 'polypeptide(L)'
;MGAPIKSSSFSSSLNDKIKWCLRIYPKGCGDDESKDYLSVYLLLLSCPKTEVRAKFRFSLINAKGEETKEMESQRAYRFVQGKDWGFKKFIRHDVLVDEAHELLPSDKLTLFCEVGLAIDAVLLILHKEADLSVRLQLIEFTASFAFVTEKDLRTTPLF
;
A
#
# COMPACT_ATOMS: atom_id res chain seq x y z
N MET A 1 10.74 -12.69 15.56
CA MET A 1 10.01 -11.59 14.88
C MET A 1 10.71 -11.30 13.56
N GLY A 2 9.99 -11.30 12.44
CA GLY A 2 10.57 -10.92 11.15
C GLY A 2 10.71 -9.40 11.06
N ALA A 3 11.85 -8.92 10.57
CA ALA A 3 12.01 -7.50 10.26
C ALA A 3 11.07 -7.11 9.09
N PRO A 4 10.52 -5.88 9.07
CA PRO A 4 9.72 -5.43 7.94
C PRO A 4 10.56 -5.29 6.68
N ILE A 5 9.96 -5.63 5.55
CA ILE A 5 10.47 -5.34 4.21
C ILE A 5 9.92 -3.98 3.78
N LYS A 6 10.75 -3.15 3.16
CA LYS A 6 10.31 -1.85 2.61
C LYS A 6 10.44 -1.88 1.09
N SER A 7 9.45 -1.33 0.40
CA SER A 7 9.57 -1.07 -1.04
C SER A 7 10.56 0.07 -1.29
N SER A 8 10.98 0.21 -2.55
CA SER A 8 11.54 1.47 -3.04
C SER A 8 10.57 2.63 -2.78
N SER A 9 11.11 3.83 -2.63
CA SER A 9 10.29 5.02 -2.49
C SER A 9 9.58 5.35 -3.80
N PHE A 10 8.34 5.81 -3.71
CA PHE A 10 7.56 6.28 -4.84
C PHE A 10 6.90 7.64 -4.53
N SER A 11 6.54 8.35 -5.58
CA SER A 11 5.89 9.65 -5.51
C SER A 11 4.93 9.81 -6.68
N SER A 12 4.07 10.82 -6.60
CA SER A 12 3.25 11.21 -7.75
C SER A 12 4.14 11.89 -8.80
N SER A 13 3.85 11.69 -10.08
CA SER A 13 4.47 12.43 -11.18
C SER A 13 4.22 13.94 -11.10
N LEU A 14 3.12 14.35 -10.45
CA LEU A 14 2.75 15.76 -10.25
C LEU A 14 3.41 16.38 -9.02
N ASN A 15 3.93 15.56 -8.08
CA ASN A 15 4.55 16.03 -6.85
C ASN A 15 5.56 15.01 -6.32
N ASP A 16 6.81 15.19 -6.72
CA ASP A 16 7.96 14.36 -6.34
C ASP A 16 8.47 14.62 -4.91
N LYS A 17 7.97 15.68 -4.26
CA LYS A 17 8.36 16.08 -2.90
C LYS A 17 7.65 15.25 -1.83
N ILE A 18 6.51 14.65 -2.14
CA ILE A 18 5.82 13.73 -1.23
C ILE A 18 6.24 12.30 -1.58
N LYS A 19 7.08 11.72 -0.72
CA LYS A 19 7.65 10.39 -0.93
C LYS A 19 7.00 9.39 0.01
N TRP A 20 6.57 8.28 -0.57
CA TRP A 20 5.94 7.16 0.13
C TRP A 20 6.78 5.90 -0.04
N CYS A 21 6.60 4.92 0.83
CA CYS A 21 6.96 3.53 0.53
C CYS A 21 5.96 2.59 1.18
N LEU A 22 5.92 1.34 0.72
CA LEU A 22 5.24 0.27 1.43
C LEU A 22 6.17 -0.28 2.52
N ARG A 23 5.58 -0.62 3.67
CA ARG A 23 6.21 -1.40 4.72
C ARG A 23 5.39 -2.67 4.93
N ILE A 24 6.03 -3.80 4.67
CA ILE A 24 5.39 -5.12 4.62
C ILE A 24 5.97 -5.95 5.76
N TYR A 25 5.11 -6.62 6.50
CA TYR A 25 5.47 -7.57 7.53
C TYR A 25 5.00 -8.95 7.09
N PRO A 26 5.88 -9.77 6.48
CA PRO A 26 5.48 -11.07 5.94
C PRO A 26 4.95 -12.02 7.01
N LYS A 27 5.42 -11.89 8.26
CA LYS A 27 5.05 -12.75 9.40
C LYS A 27 4.24 -12.01 10.49
N GLY A 28 3.51 -10.96 10.09
CA GLY A 28 2.80 -10.09 11.02
C GLY A 28 3.70 -9.12 11.80
N CYS A 29 3.08 -8.28 12.62
CA CYS A 29 3.71 -7.19 13.36
C CYS A 29 4.35 -7.61 14.69
N GLY A 30 4.58 -8.91 14.89
CA GLY A 30 5.24 -9.45 16.10
C GLY A 30 4.32 -9.70 17.29
N ASP A 31 3.01 -9.54 17.12
CA ASP A 31 1.99 -9.85 18.10
C ASP A 31 1.16 -11.09 17.68
N ASP A 32 0.50 -11.73 18.65
CA ASP A 32 -0.23 -12.99 18.42
C ASP A 32 -1.43 -12.82 17.47
N GLU A 33 -2.04 -11.64 17.42
CA GLU A 33 -3.20 -11.41 16.55
C GLU A 33 -2.83 -11.37 15.07
N SER A 34 -1.60 -10.96 14.73
CA SER A 34 -1.14 -10.79 13.35
C SER A 34 -0.24 -11.91 12.84
N LYS A 35 0.13 -12.88 13.69
CA LYS A 35 1.12 -13.92 13.37
C LYS A 35 0.82 -14.74 12.11
N ASP A 36 -0.46 -14.96 11.82
CA ASP A 36 -0.94 -15.75 10.67
C ASP A 36 -1.32 -14.88 9.47
N TYR A 37 -0.93 -13.60 9.49
CA TYR A 37 -1.27 -12.62 8.47
C TYR A 37 -0.01 -11.95 7.91
N LEU A 38 -0.08 -11.63 6.62
CA LEU A 38 0.77 -10.61 6.04
C LEU A 38 0.15 -9.23 6.36
N SER A 39 0.96 -8.33 6.90
CA SER A 39 0.53 -6.96 7.22
C SER A 39 1.15 -5.97 6.24
N VAL A 40 0.38 -5.01 5.76
CA VAL A 40 0.82 -4.03 4.76
C VAL A 40 0.48 -2.62 5.23
N TYR A 41 1.46 -1.73 5.14
CA TYR A 41 1.35 -0.34 5.55
C TYR A 41 1.92 0.60 4.49
N LEU A 42 1.26 1.74 4.33
CA LEU A 42 1.76 2.89 3.60
C LEU A 42 2.52 3.78 4.57
N LEU A 43 3.76 4.11 4.27
CA LEU A 43 4.63 4.97 5.09
C LEU A 43 4.92 6.27 4.37
N LEU A 44 4.71 7.40 5.04
CA LEU A 44 5.17 8.70 4.56
C LEU A 44 6.66 8.89 4.88
N LEU A 45 7.51 8.90 3.86
CA LEU A 45 8.96 9.10 4.00
C LEU A 45 9.36 10.57 4.08
N SER A 46 8.73 11.43 3.26
CA SER A 46 9.03 12.85 3.20
C SER A 46 7.84 13.65 2.67
N CYS A 47 7.65 14.85 3.19
CA CYS A 47 6.70 15.83 2.68
C CYS A 47 7.19 17.25 3.01
N PRO A 48 7.00 18.24 2.12
CA PRO A 48 7.32 19.64 2.43
C PRO A 48 6.36 20.29 3.45
N LYS A 49 5.18 19.69 3.67
CA LYS A 49 4.20 20.15 4.66
C LYS A 49 4.40 19.42 5.99
N THR A 50 3.84 19.99 7.07
CA THR A 50 3.81 19.36 8.39
C THR A 50 3.03 18.03 8.40
N GLU A 51 2.00 17.93 7.56
CA GLU A 51 1.18 16.73 7.41
C GLU A 51 0.56 16.61 6.01
N VAL A 52 0.12 15.40 5.68
CA VAL A 52 -0.70 15.09 4.51
C VAL A 52 -1.86 14.21 4.95
N ARG A 53 -3.05 14.45 4.39
CA ARG A 53 -4.18 13.54 4.55
C ARG A 53 -4.32 12.69 3.30
N ALA A 54 -4.38 11.37 3.45
CA ALA A 54 -4.49 10.47 2.31
C ALA A 54 -5.42 9.28 2.60
N LYS A 55 -6.23 8.91 1.62
CA LYS A 55 -6.92 7.62 1.54
C LYS A 55 -6.00 6.67 0.76
N PHE A 56 -6.04 5.38 1.06
CA PHE A 56 -5.25 4.38 0.34
C PHE A 56 -6.02 3.08 0.16
N ARG A 57 -5.70 2.37 -0.93
CA ARG A 57 -6.17 1.02 -1.24
C ARG A 57 -4.96 0.11 -1.45
N PHE A 58 -5.03 -1.12 -0.96
CA PHE A 58 -4.11 -2.19 -1.35
C PHE A 58 -4.88 -3.33 -2.00
N SER A 59 -4.33 -3.91 -3.04
CA SER A 59 -4.84 -5.12 -3.70
C SER A 59 -3.66 -6.01 -4.09
N LEU A 60 -3.95 -7.27 -4.40
CA LEU A 60 -3.00 -8.23 -4.95
C LEU A 60 -3.25 -8.40 -6.44
N ILE A 61 -2.18 -8.58 -7.21
CA ILE A 61 -2.27 -8.97 -8.63
C ILE A 61 -2.08 -10.47 -8.74
N ASN A 62 -3.11 -11.19 -9.21
CA ASN A 62 -3.05 -12.63 -9.42
C ASN A 62 -2.25 -13.01 -10.69
N ALA A 63 -2.09 -14.31 -10.96
CA ALA A 63 -1.41 -14.81 -12.15
C ALA A 63 -2.00 -14.34 -13.49
N LYS A 64 -3.29 -13.94 -13.51
CA LYS A 64 -3.98 -13.41 -14.69
C LYS A 64 -3.78 -11.91 -14.88
N GLY A 65 -3.09 -11.23 -13.96
CA GLY A 65 -2.92 -9.79 -13.99
C GLY A 65 -4.11 -9.00 -13.42
N GLU A 66 -5.02 -9.66 -12.71
CA GLU A 66 -6.24 -9.05 -12.16
C GLU A 66 -6.04 -8.65 -10.70
N GLU A 67 -6.60 -7.51 -10.31
CA GLU A 67 -6.66 -7.07 -8.91
C GLU A 67 -7.63 -7.95 -8.10
N THR A 68 -7.21 -8.37 -6.90
CA THR A 68 -8.02 -9.17 -5.98
C THR A 68 -7.62 -8.89 -4.52
N LYS A 69 -8.39 -9.44 -3.56
CA LYS A 69 -8.15 -9.33 -2.11
C LYS A 69 -7.91 -7.88 -1.66
N GLU A 70 -8.74 -6.97 -2.15
CA GLU A 70 -8.59 -5.54 -1.89
C GLU A 70 -8.98 -5.16 -0.46
N MET A 71 -8.28 -4.15 0.08
CA MET A 71 -8.67 -3.45 1.29
C MET A 71 -8.45 -1.96 1.10
N GLU A 72 -9.46 -1.17 1.45
CA GLU A 72 -9.43 0.29 1.36
C GLU A 72 -9.54 0.93 2.74
N SER A 73 -8.76 2.00 2.95
CA SER A 73 -8.84 2.79 4.16
C SER A 73 -10.22 3.47 4.25
N GLN A 74 -10.90 3.35 5.39
CA GLN A 74 -12.26 3.89 5.58
C GLN A 74 -12.37 5.41 5.36
N ARG A 75 -11.27 6.14 5.52
CA ARG A 75 -11.21 7.60 5.41
C ARG A 75 -9.80 8.04 5.07
N ALA A 76 -9.63 9.32 4.75
CA ALA A 76 -8.32 9.92 4.68
C ALA A 76 -7.68 9.97 6.09
N TYR A 77 -6.53 9.32 6.23
CA TYR A 77 -5.75 9.33 7.45
C TYR A 77 -4.71 10.45 7.43
N ARG A 78 -4.40 10.99 8.61
CA ARG A 78 -3.35 12.00 8.80
C ARG A 78 -1.99 11.33 8.88
N PHE A 79 -1.15 11.60 7.90
CA PHE A 79 0.26 11.22 7.84
C PHE A 79 1.14 12.41 8.23
N VAL A 80 2.07 12.16 9.14
CA VAL A 80 3.25 13.01 9.37
C VAL A 80 4.47 12.21 8.92
N GLN A 81 5.58 12.89 8.64
CA GLN A 81 6.79 12.21 8.21
C GLN A 81 7.19 11.10 9.20
N GLY A 82 7.48 9.90 8.68
CA GLY A 82 7.80 8.71 9.47
C GLY A 82 6.59 7.93 9.99
N LYS A 83 5.36 8.44 9.83
CA LYS A 83 4.13 7.75 10.24
C LYS A 83 3.59 6.87 9.12
N ASP A 84 3.07 5.71 9.50
CA ASP A 84 2.38 4.78 8.63
C ASP A 84 0.91 4.56 9.02
N TRP A 85 0.14 4.07 8.04
CA TRP A 85 -1.21 3.56 8.20
C TRP A 85 -1.39 2.36 7.26
N GLY A 86 -2.18 1.38 7.68
CA GLY A 86 -2.28 0.13 6.94
C GLY A 86 -3.21 -0.88 7.58
N PHE A 87 -3.11 -2.12 7.13
CA PHE A 87 -3.90 -3.23 7.63
C PHE A 87 -2.98 -4.25 8.29
N LYS A 88 -3.15 -4.39 9.61
CA LYS A 88 -2.48 -5.39 10.43
C LYS A 88 -2.82 -6.82 9.96
N LYS A 89 -4.05 -7.03 9.49
CA LYS A 89 -4.56 -8.31 8.99
C LYS A 89 -4.98 -8.16 7.52
N PHE A 90 -4.01 -7.94 6.62
CA PHE A 90 -4.32 -7.72 5.20
C PHE A 90 -4.76 -9.01 4.53
N ILE A 91 -3.93 -10.05 4.60
CA ILE A 91 -4.27 -11.39 4.06
C ILE A 91 -3.71 -12.48 4.96
N ARG A 92 -4.48 -13.56 5.17
CA ARG A 92 -4.01 -14.73 5.92
C ARG A 92 -2.99 -15.51 5.10
N HIS A 93 -2.00 -16.11 5.77
CA HIS A 93 -0.96 -16.91 5.10
C HIS A 93 -1.51 -18.11 4.36
N ASP A 94 -2.52 -18.79 4.91
CA ASP A 94 -3.13 -19.96 4.26
C ASP A 94 -3.82 -19.59 2.94
N VAL A 95 -4.55 -18.48 2.91
CA VAL A 95 -5.15 -17.93 1.67
C VAL A 95 -4.07 -17.49 0.68
N LEU A 96 -2.95 -16.94 1.16
CA LEU A 96 -1.88 -16.43 0.31
C LEU A 96 -1.14 -17.56 -0.43
N VAL A 97 -0.92 -18.70 0.22
CA VAL A 97 -0.18 -19.85 -0.35
C VAL A 97 -1.10 -20.88 -1.03
N ASP A 98 -2.41 -20.67 -1.00
CA ASP A 98 -3.37 -21.53 -1.67
C ASP A 98 -3.23 -21.40 -3.20
N GLU A 99 -2.83 -22.51 -3.85
CA GLU A 99 -2.67 -22.59 -5.30
C GLU A 99 -3.97 -22.23 -6.05
N ALA A 100 -5.13 -22.48 -5.45
CA ALA A 100 -6.43 -22.15 -6.05
C ALA A 100 -6.65 -20.64 -6.25
N HIS A 101 -5.91 -19.80 -5.52
CA HIS A 101 -6.01 -18.35 -5.63
C HIS A 101 -4.95 -17.72 -6.54
N GLU A 102 -3.91 -18.47 -6.92
CA GLU A 102 -2.86 -18.03 -7.84
C GLU A 102 -2.25 -16.65 -7.48
N LEU A 103 -2.07 -16.38 -6.17
CA LEU A 103 -1.60 -15.08 -5.64
C LEU A 103 -0.07 -14.93 -5.61
N LEU A 104 0.65 -16.03 -5.84
CA LEU A 104 2.12 -16.08 -5.86
C LEU A 104 2.65 -16.65 -7.18
N PRO A 105 2.29 -16.08 -8.35
CA PRO A 105 2.78 -16.57 -9.63
C PRO A 105 4.31 -16.49 -9.70
N SER A 106 4.96 -17.61 -10.01
CA SER A 106 6.43 -17.71 -10.03
C SER A 106 7.10 -17.26 -8.74
N ASP A 107 6.47 -17.57 -7.61
CA ASP A 107 6.97 -17.22 -6.29
C ASP A 107 7.14 -15.69 -6.06
N LYS A 108 6.17 -14.91 -6.56
CA LYS A 108 6.18 -13.45 -6.43
C LYS A 108 4.83 -12.94 -5.98
N LEU A 109 4.82 -12.27 -4.83
CA LEU A 109 3.70 -11.44 -4.43
C LEU A 109 3.75 -10.09 -5.15
N THR A 110 2.67 -9.74 -5.84
CA THR A 110 2.51 -8.42 -6.44
C THR A 110 1.45 -7.63 -5.69
N LEU A 111 1.88 -6.55 -5.03
CA LEU A 111 1.06 -5.61 -4.29
C LEU A 111 0.80 -4.38 -5.14
N PHE A 112 -0.47 -4.08 -5.31
CA PHE A 112 -0.90 -2.86 -5.94
C PHE A 112 -1.36 -1.88 -4.87
N CYS A 113 -0.92 -0.64 -4.97
CA CYS A 113 -1.22 0.41 -4.01
C CYS A 113 -1.77 1.63 -4.73
N GLU A 114 -2.93 2.09 -4.26
CA GLU A 114 -3.45 3.39 -4.61
C GLU A 114 -3.41 4.35 -3.44
N VAL A 115 -3.06 5.61 -3.70
CA VAL A 115 -2.97 6.64 -2.66
C VAL A 115 -3.68 7.90 -3.14
N GLY A 116 -4.86 8.24 -2.60
CA GLY A 116 -5.56 9.48 -2.90
C GLY A 116 -5.25 10.57 -1.86
N LEU A 117 -4.60 11.67 -2.27
CA LEU A 117 -4.37 12.81 -1.38
C LEU A 117 -5.64 13.64 -1.20
N ALA A 118 -6.04 13.91 0.05
CA ALA A 118 -7.09 14.88 0.32
C ALA A 118 -6.51 16.29 0.14
N ILE A 119 -6.97 16.99 -0.88
CA ILE A 119 -6.58 18.37 -1.15
C ILE A 119 -7.55 19.28 -0.41
N ASP A 120 -7.03 20.25 0.35
CA ASP A 120 -7.86 21.32 0.91
C ASP A 120 -8.47 22.11 -0.25
N ALA A 121 -9.81 22.12 -0.33
CA ALA A 121 -10.58 22.69 -1.43
C ALA A 121 -10.27 24.18 -1.72
N VAL A 122 -9.59 24.88 -0.83
CA VAL A 122 -9.18 26.28 -0.99
C VAL A 122 -8.18 26.47 -2.13
N LEU A 123 -7.24 25.52 -2.33
CA LEU A 123 -6.26 25.63 -3.43
C LEU A 123 -6.91 25.46 -4.81
N LEU A 124 -8.00 24.69 -4.84
CA LEU A 124 -8.82 24.42 -6.02
C LEU A 124 -9.64 25.64 -6.44
N ILE A 125 -9.95 26.58 -5.54
CA ILE A 125 -10.73 27.78 -5.91
C ILE A 125 -9.86 28.82 -6.63
N LEU A 126 -8.54 28.83 -6.41
CA LEU A 126 -7.62 29.80 -7.06
C LEU A 126 -7.28 29.47 -8.52
N HIS A 127 -7.54 28.25 -8.99
CA HIS A 127 -7.32 27.83 -10.38
C HIS A 127 -8.61 27.78 -11.23
N LYS A 128 -9.76 28.20 -10.68
CA LYS A 128 -11.03 28.20 -11.42
C LYS A 128 -11.06 29.32 -12.46
N GLU A 129 -10.74 28.98 -13.70
CA GLU A 129 -11.36 29.54 -14.92
C GLU A 129 -11.12 28.59 -16.11
N ALA A 130 -10.09 27.75 -16.09
CA ALA A 130 -9.98 26.62 -17.00
C ALA A 130 -10.23 25.32 -16.22
N ASP A 131 -11.09 24.45 -16.74
CA ASP A 131 -11.07 23.02 -16.46
C ASP A 131 -11.98 22.46 -15.33
N LEU A 132 -13.29 22.70 -15.46
CA LEU A 132 -14.29 21.93 -14.70
C LEU A 132 -14.54 20.51 -15.25
N SER A 133 -14.11 20.23 -16.49
CA SER A 133 -14.35 18.95 -17.18
C SER A 133 -13.37 17.85 -16.73
N VAL A 134 -12.10 18.17 -16.48
CA VAL A 134 -11.10 17.21 -15.99
C VAL A 134 -11.29 16.87 -14.50
N ARG A 135 -11.98 17.73 -13.74
CA ARG A 135 -12.11 17.62 -12.28
C ARG A 135 -12.88 16.40 -11.77
N LEU A 136 -13.64 15.73 -12.64
CA LEU A 136 -14.37 14.51 -12.31
C LEU A 136 -13.56 13.24 -12.62
N GLN A 137 -12.42 13.36 -13.29
CA GLN A 137 -11.41 12.30 -13.37
C GLN A 137 -10.51 12.39 -12.14
N LEU A 138 -11.01 11.85 -11.03
CA LEU A 138 -10.29 10.85 -10.25
C LEU A 138 -8.75 10.94 -10.37
N ILE A 139 -8.10 11.61 -9.42
CA ILE A 139 -6.69 11.32 -9.17
C ILE A 139 -6.64 9.99 -8.40
N GLU A 140 -6.93 8.89 -9.11
CA GLU A 140 -6.52 7.55 -8.70
C GLU A 140 -5.05 7.42 -9.06
N PHE A 141 -4.19 7.47 -8.04
CA PHE A 141 -2.77 7.24 -8.22
C PHE A 141 -2.50 5.75 -8.06
N THR A 142 -2.31 5.08 -9.18
CA THR A 142 -1.93 3.67 -9.23
C THR A 142 -0.42 3.52 -9.14
N ALA A 143 0.09 2.86 -8.10
CA ALA A 143 1.46 2.41 -8.01
C ALA A 143 1.52 0.90 -7.79
N SER A 144 2.01 0.16 -8.77
CA SER A 144 2.18 -1.30 -8.71
C SER A 144 3.59 -1.66 -8.25
N PHE A 145 3.72 -2.54 -7.25
CA PHE A 145 4.99 -3.04 -6.73
C PHE A 145 4.97 -4.57 -6.65
N ALA A 146 6.00 -5.23 -7.17
CA ALA A 146 6.07 -6.69 -7.17
C ALA A 146 7.18 -7.21 -6.25
N PHE A 147 6.95 -7.41 -4.94
CA PHE A 147 7.93 -8.07 -4.05
C PHE A 147 7.31 -8.70 -2.79
N VAL A 148 7.27 -10.04 -2.73
CA VAL A 148 7.60 -10.93 -1.58
C VAL A 148 7.91 -12.29 -2.22
N THR A 149 9.02 -12.94 -1.86
CA THR A 149 9.30 -14.33 -2.27
C THR A 149 8.89 -15.28 -1.16
N GLU A 150 8.42 -16.48 -1.49
CA GLU A 150 7.99 -17.56 -0.60
C GLU A 150 9.08 -17.96 0.39
N LYS A 151 10.35 -17.74 0.03
CA LYS A 151 11.49 -17.91 0.95
C LYS A 151 11.43 -16.99 2.17
N ASP A 152 10.86 -15.79 2.03
CA ASP A 152 10.67 -14.85 3.16
C ASP A 152 9.47 -15.24 4.05
N LEU A 153 8.54 -16.01 3.50
CA LEU A 153 7.38 -16.54 4.22
C LEU A 153 7.72 -17.88 4.93
N ARG A 154 8.49 -18.74 4.27
CA ARG A 154 8.92 -20.06 4.76
C ARG A 154 10.33 -20.01 5.37
N THR A 155 10.48 -19.41 6.55
CA THR A 155 11.58 -19.77 7.45
C THR A 155 10.99 -20.31 8.75
N THR A 156 10.79 -21.63 8.75
CA THR A 156 10.74 -22.47 9.95
C THR A 156 12.17 -22.62 10.47
N PRO A 157 12.43 -22.55 11.80
CA PRO A 157 13.49 -23.38 12.35
C PRO A 157 12.98 -24.83 12.29
N LEU A 158 13.59 -25.64 11.43
CA LEU A 158 13.70 -27.06 11.72
C LEU A 158 14.80 -27.19 12.79
N PHE A 159 14.50 -28.06 13.76
CA PHE A 159 15.19 -28.35 15.03
C PHE A 159 14.80 -27.46 16.22
#